data_AF-A0A412CGS2-F1
#
_entry.id   AF-A0A412CGS2-F1
#
_cell.length_a   1.000
_cell.length_b   1.000
_cell.length_c   1.000
_cell.angle_alpha   90.00
_cell.angle_beta   90.00
_cell.angle_gamma   90.00
#
_symmetry.space_group_name_H-M   'P 1'
#
loop_
_entity.id
_entity.type
_entity.pdbx_description
1 polymer ?
#
loop_
_entity_poly.entity_id
_entity_poly.type
_entity_poly.pdbx_seq_one_letter_code
_entity_poly.pdbx_strand_id
1 'polypeptide(L)' 'MKNLIKIVLGIFIKSKIEQRKQEIKAKLEKEISITTSEWVKARNTAYLAIIDGADDKVLNEIEKVIDKI' A
#
# COMPACT_ATOMS: atom_id res chain seq x y z
N MET A 1 13.43 16.11 -21.32
CA MET A 1 13.52 16.42 -19.88
C MET A 1 12.19 16.33 -19.13
N LYS A 2 11.08 16.93 -19.60
CA LYS A 2 9.77 16.87 -18.89
C LYS A 2 9.27 15.44 -18.61
N ASN A 3 9.43 14.49 -19.55
CA ASN A 3 9.01 13.10 -19.34
C ASN A 3 9.86 12.34 -18.32
N LEU A 4 11.17 12.63 -18.23
CA LEU A 4 12.06 12.00 -17.25
C LEU A 4 11.69 12.39 -15.82
N ILE A 5 11.34 13.66 -15.59
CA ILE A 5 10.93 14.16 -14.27
C ILE A 5 9.62 13.50 -13.82
N LYS A 6 8.63 13.35 -14.72
CA LYS A 6 7.37 12.67 -14.44
C LYS A 6 7.57 11.19 -14.09
N ILE A 7 8.42 10.49 -14.83
CA ILE A 7 8.75 9.08 -14.58
C ILE A 7 9.40 8.92 -13.20
N VAL A 8 10.38 9.75 -12.86
CA VAL A 8 11.08 9.67 -11.57
C VAL A 8 10.15 10.00 -10.40
N LEU A 9 9.29 11.02 -10.53
CA LEU A 9 8.27 11.34 -9.52
C LEU A 9 7.27 10.19 -9.34
N GLY A 10 6.85 9.56 -10.44
CA GLY A 10 5.96 8.40 -10.38
C GLY A 10 6.58 7.22 -9.65
N ILE A 11 7.84 6.88 -9.96
CA ILE A 11 8.57 5.82 -9.27
C ILE A 11 8.71 6.13 -7.78
N PHE A 12 9.07 7.37 -7.43
CA PHE A 12 9.23 7.77 -6.04
C PHE A 12 7.92 7.70 -5.23
N ILE A 13 6.81 8.21 -5.78
CA ILE A 13 5.51 8.18 -5.12
C ILE A 13 5.04 6.72 -4.93
N LYS A 14 5.14 5.89 -5.98
CA LYS A 14 4.80 4.47 -5.89
C LYS A 14 5.65 3.77 -4.82
N SER A 15 6.96 4.01 -4.81
CA SER A 15 7.88 3.44 -3.82
C SER A 15 7.50 3.81 -2.38
N LYS A 16 7.18 5.09 -2.12
CA LYS A 16 6.74 5.56 -0.79
C LYS A 16 5.45 4.89 -0.32
N ILE A 17 4.51 4.66 -1.22
CA ILE A 17 3.22 4.05 -0.90
C ILE A 17 3.38 2.57 -0.61
N GLU A 18 4.13 1.87 -1.44
CA GLU A 18 4.45 0.46 -1.23
C GLU A 18 5.18 0.27 0.11
N GLN A 19 6.12 1.16 0.44
CA GLN A 19 6.85 1.12 1.71
C GLN A 19 5.90 1.26 2.91
N ARG A 20 4.98 2.23 2.91
CA ARG A 20 3.98 2.38 3.98
C ARG A 20 3.01 1.20 4.03
N LYS A 21 2.64 0.65 2.88
CA LYS A 21 1.78 -0.55 2.77
C LYS A 21 2.43 -1.73 3.48
N GLN A 22 3.70 -1.99 3.19
CA GLN A 22 4.47 -3.07 3.83
C GLN A 22 4.63 -2.87 5.34
N GLU A 23 4.87 -1.64 5.80
CA GLU A 23 4.93 -1.34 7.24
C GLU A 23 3.63 -1.66 7.98
N ILE A 24 2.47 -1.36 7.38
CA ILE A 24 1.17 -1.65 7.99
C ILE A 24 0.90 -3.16 7.96
N LYS A 25 1.19 -3.84 6.85
CA LYS A 25 1.07 -5.30 6.75
C LYS A 25 1.91 -6.01 7.81
N ALA A 26 3.18 -5.63 7.95
CA ALA A 26 4.08 -6.22 8.93
C ALA A 26 3.56 -6.07 10.37
N LYS A 27 2.93 -4.93 10.70
CA LYS A 27 2.28 -4.73 12.00
C LYS A 27 1.07 -5.65 12.20
N LEU A 28 0.21 -5.76 11.20
CA LEU A 28 -0.98 -6.62 11.25
C LEU A 28 -0.61 -8.10 11.36
N GLU A 29 0.36 -8.57 10.56
CA GLU A 29 0.89 -9.93 10.59
C GLU A 29 1.55 -10.25 11.93
N LYS A 30 2.31 -9.30 12.49
CA LYS A 30 2.90 -9.44 13.83
C LYS A 30 1.81 -9.57 14.90
N GLU A 31 0.75 -8.76 14.85
CA GLU A 31 -0.35 -8.89 15.81
C GLU A 31 -1.09 -10.23 15.68
N ILE A 32 -1.29 -10.72 14.45
CA ILE A 32 -1.90 -12.03 14.18
C ILE A 32 -1.06 -13.16 14.79
N SER A 33 0.27 -13.07 14.67
CA SER A 33 1.17 -14.13 15.14
C SER A 33 1.30 -14.19 16.66
N ILE A 34 1.17 -13.07 17.37
CA ILE A 34 1.32 -13.01 18.83
C ILE A 34 -0.01 -13.09 19.60
N THR A 35 -1.15 -12.80 18.95
CA THR A 35 -2.45 -12.76 19.62
C THR A 35 -3.06 -14.16 19.77
N THR A 36 -3.74 -14.39 20.90
CA THR A 36 -4.56 -15.60 21.13
C THR A 36 -6.03 -15.38 20.78
N SER A 37 -6.46 -14.13 20.55
CA SER A 37 -7.85 -13.80 20.23
C SER A 37 -8.18 -14.08 18.76
N GLU A 38 -9.15 -14.97 18.52
CA GLU A 38 -9.65 -15.30 17.18
C GLU A 38 -10.27 -14.09 16.47
N TRP A 39 -10.97 -13.22 17.20
CA TRP A 39 -11.52 -11.98 16.65
C TRP A 39 -10.41 -11.03 16.15
N VAL A 40 -9.33 -10.88 16.93
CA VAL A 40 -8.20 -10.03 16.52
C VAL A 40 -7.54 -10.60 15.27
N LYS A 41 -7.39 -11.94 15.18
CA LYS A 41 -6.89 -12.60 13.96
C LYS A 41 -7.79 -12.31 12.76
N ALA A 42 -9.09 -12.58 12.88
CA ALA A 42 -10.05 -12.37 11.79
C ALA A 42 -10.09 -10.91 11.32
N ARG A 43 -10.13 -9.95 12.26
CA ARG A 43 -10.11 -8.51 11.96
C ARG A 43 -8.83 -8.11 11.22
N ASN A 44 -7.68 -8.52 11.72
CA ASN A 44 -6.40 -8.13 11.11
C ASN A 44 -6.20 -8.80 9.75
N THR A 45 -6.67 -10.04 9.55
CA THR A 45 -6.71 -10.69 8.23
C THR A 45 -7.62 -9.95 7.25
N ALA A 46 -8.79 -9.47 7.70
CA ALA A 46 -9.67 -8.65 6.86
C ALA A 46 -8.99 -7.32 6.44
N TYR A 47 -8.25 -6.69 7.36
CA TYR A 47 -7.48 -5.49 7.02
C TYR A 47 -6.34 -5.76 6.02
N LEU A 48 -5.67 -6.91 6.10
CA LEU A 48 -4.67 -7.31 5.10
C LEU A 48 -5.31 -7.42 3.70
N ALA A 49 -6.48 -8.05 3.59
CA ALA A 49 -7.19 -8.16 2.31
C ALA A 49 -7.60 -6.80 1.72
N ILE A 50 -8.03 -5.85 2.57
CA ILE A 50 -8.32 -4.48 2.14
C ILE A 50 -7.07 -3.78 1.63
N ILE A 51 -5.95 -3.94 2.33
CA ILE A 51 -4.67 -3.34 1.95
C ILE A 51 -4.18 -3.90 0.60
N ASP A 52 -4.35 -5.20 0.37
CA ASP A 52 -4.01 -5.82 -0.91
C ASP A 52 -4.86 -5.29 -2.06
N GLY A 53 -6.17 -5.17 -1.88
CA GLY A 53 -7.06 -4.60 -2.91
C GLY A 53 -6.91 -3.08 -3.11
N ALA A 54 -6.40 -2.35 -2.13
CA ALA A 54 -6.22 -0.91 -2.22
C ALA A 54 -5.04 -0.50 -3.12
N ASP A 55 -4.05 -1.37 -3.28
CA ASP A 55 -2.80 -1.05 -3.97
C ASP A 55 -3.00 -0.72 -5.44
N ASP A 56 -3.61 -1.61 -6.20
CA ASP A 56 -3.91 -1.38 -7.62
C ASP A 56 -4.76 -0.14 -7.83
N LYS A 57 -5.73 0.10 -6.93
CA LYS A 57 -6.60 1.28 -6.99
C LYS A 57 -5.84 2.58 -6.72
N VAL A 58 -4.98 2.58 -5.71
CA VAL A 58 -4.18 3.75 -5.33
C VAL A 58 -3.12 4.06 -6.39
N LEU A 59 -2.44 3.03 -6.89
CA LEU A 59 -1.46 3.14 -7.98
C LEU A 59 -2.09 3.72 -9.25
N ASN A 60 -3.28 3.24 -9.62
CA ASN A 60 -4.01 3.75 -10.79
C ASN A 60 -4.41 5.23 -10.65
N GLU A 61 -4.82 5.68 -9.46
CA GLU A 61 -5.16 7.10 -9.25
C GLU A 61 -3.91 8.00 -9.31
N ILE A 62 -2.75 7.50 -8.88
CA ILE A 62 -1.48 8.24 -8.96
C ILE A 62 -1.00 8.38 -10.39
N GLU A 63 -1.10 7.31 -11.18
CA GLU A 63 -0.79 7.36 -12.61
C GLU A 63 -1.63 8.43 -13.32
N LYS A 64 -2.94 8.47 -13.05
CA LYS A 64 -3.83 9.51 -13.59
C LYS A 64 -3.41 10.93 -13.20
N VAL A 65 -2.88 11.13 -11.99
CA VAL A 65 -2.41 12.46 -11.55
C VAL A 65 -1.11 12.83 -12.27
N ILE A 66 -0.18 11.88 -12.41
CA ILE A 66 1.09 12.10 -13.11
C ILE A 66 0.89 12.42 -14.60
N ASP A 67 -0.05 11.73 -15.25
CA ASP A 67 -0.37 11.94 -16.67
C ASP A 67 -1.03 13.29 -16.95
N LYS A 68 -1.62 13.91 -15.92
CA LYS A 68 -2.23 15.25 -15.99
C LYS A 68 -1.25 16.40 -15.74
N ILE A 69 -0.14 16.13 -15.06
CA ILE A 69 1.02 17.05 -14.94
C ILE A 69 1.74 17.06 -16.29
#